data_AF-A0A1V3HC67-F1
#
_entry.id   AF-A0A1V3HC67-F1
#
_cell.length_a   1.000
_cell.length_b   1.000
_cell.length_c   1.000
_cell.angle_alpha   90.00
_cell.angle_beta   90.00
_cell.angle_gamma   90.00
#
_symmetry.space_group_name_H-M   'P 1'
#
loop_
_entity.id
_entity.type
_entity.pdbx_description
1 polymer ?
#
loop_
_entity_poly.entity_id
_entity_poly.type
_entity_poly.pdbx_seq_one_letter_code
_entity_poly.pdbx_strand_id
1 'polypeptide(L)'
;MKLGRNDPCHCGSGKKFKRCCMDGVSKQHAQVVDDAETILANNPGMSIDELNAVLQRQVQDRNNQPHPDFCGVTPTQMTNWLYAPFDQLQWVTITTPADLSASPVMRYLALMLEHAMAQGGAFKATSKGNLPAKLVKQASELLPEFSVSQFQRNISISEFAGFNEDKFNALHYTRVLAEISGIIYRRSGRYHVKKAAQKQYQDMGVQAFFKPMLAAATGKYNWAYLDSFEYDVDLRTFWVFMLWRIQAHHSVDQLTQEVMVAFPDVLKAFPTDDYAPPEALLSGLIETRFIERFLQFWGFVTMDPRRFINGEPIALTAQTQPLLEQTFQFHINV
;
A
#
# COMPACT_ATOMS: atom_id res chain seq x y z
N MET A 1 15.60 28.58 3.41
CA MET A 1 14.78 29.81 3.21
C MET A 1 13.79 29.93 4.36
N LYS A 2 13.68 31.10 5.01
CA LYS A 2 12.61 31.34 6.00
C LYS A 2 11.36 31.83 5.25
N LEU A 3 10.30 31.04 5.24
CA LEU A 3 9.00 31.46 4.69
C LEU A 3 8.46 32.65 5.51
N GLY A 4 8.10 33.74 4.84
CA GLY A 4 7.44 34.89 5.42
C GLY A 4 5.98 34.59 5.77
N ARG A 5 5.47 35.20 6.85
CA ARG A 5 4.09 34.97 7.35
C ARG A 5 2.99 35.20 6.29
N ASN A 6 3.21 36.11 5.35
CA ASN A 6 2.22 36.43 4.31
C ASN A 6 2.42 35.64 3.00
N ASP A 7 3.51 34.87 2.89
CA ASP A 7 3.80 34.10 1.68
C ASP A 7 2.74 33.01 1.48
N PRO A 8 2.49 32.56 0.24
CA PRO A 8 1.71 31.35 0.01
C PRO A 8 2.25 30.22 0.87
N CYS A 9 1.37 29.54 1.58
CA CYS A 9 1.79 28.47 2.46
C CYS A 9 2.42 27.36 1.62
N HIS A 10 3.58 26.85 2.04
CA HIS A 10 4.24 25.68 1.45
C HIS A 10 3.38 24.41 1.50
N CYS A 11 2.22 24.50 2.12
CA CYS A 11 1.20 23.48 2.25
C CYS A 11 0.34 23.33 0.98
N GLY A 12 0.63 24.01 -0.11
CA GLY A 12 -0.16 23.95 -1.35
C GLY A 12 -1.58 24.53 -1.29
N SER A 13 -2.11 24.89 -0.11
CA SER A 13 -3.52 25.29 0.06
C SER A 13 -3.96 26.60 -0.60
N GLY A 14 -3.04 27.34 -1.25
CA GLY A 14 -3.29 28.70 -1.76
C GLY A 14 -3.52 29.78 -0.68
N LYS A 15 -3.62 29.41 0.61
CA LYS A 15 -3.75 30.34 1.74
C LYS A 15 -2.38 30.90 2.14
N LYS A 16 -2.37 32.10 2.75
CA LYS A 16 -1.15 32.68 3.36
C LYS A 16 -0.60 31.72 4.43
N PHE A 17 0.72 31.61 4.57
CA PHE A 17 1.40 30.72 5.53
C PHE A 17 0.86 30.92 6.96
N LYS A 18 0.69 32.19 7.37
CA LYS A 18 0.06 32.57 8.64
C LYS A 18 -1.39 32.13 8.82
N ARG A 19 -2.09 31.69 7.77
CA ARG A 19 -3.50 31.25 7.78
C ARG A 19 -3.68 29.78 7.36
N CYS A 20 -2.59 29.04 7.16
CA CYS A 20 -2.58 27.58 6.90
C CYS A 20 -1.72 26.91 7.98
N CYS A 21 -0.55 26.38 7.63
CA CYS A 21 0.26 25.56 8.54
C CYS A 21 0.76 26.31 9.76
N MET A 22 1.06 27.61 9.65
CA MET A 22 1.45 28.38 10.82
C MET A 22 0.27 28.56 11.78
N ASP A 23 -0.95 28.77 11.27
CA ASP A 23 -2.16 28.86 12.10
C ASP A 23 -2.54 27.49 12.68
N GLY A 24 -2.34 26.38 11.95
CA GLY A 24 -2.57 25.03 12.46
C GLY A 24 -1.64 24.68 13.62
N VAL A 25 -0.34 24.92 13.45
CA VAL A 25 0.67 24.75 14.51
C VAL A 25 0.41 25.73 15.66
N SER A 26 0.05 26.98 15.36
CA SER A 26 -0.30 27.98 16.39
C SER A 26 -1.57 27.62 17.15
N LYS A 27 -2.57 26.99 16.50
CA LYS A 27 -3.80 26.51 17.16
C LYS A 27 -3.54 25.30 18.04
N GLN A 28 -2.70 24.36 17.61
CA GLN A 28 -2.28 23.25 18.47
C GLN A 28 -1.48 23.73 19.67
N HIS A 29 -0.52 24.63 19.47
CA HIS A 29 0.22 25.25 20.57
C HIS A 29 -0.69 26.07 21.48
N ALA A 30 -1.61 26.86 20.94
CA ALA A 30 -2.57 27.62 21.73
C ALA A 30 -3.48 26.70 22.54
N GLN A 31 -3.95 25.59 21.96
CA GLN A 31 -4.77 24.61 22.67
C GLN A 31 -4.01 23.95 23.84
N VAL A 32 -2.74 23.57 23.64
CA VAL A 32 -1.91 23.00 24.72
C VAL A 32 -1.63 24.03 25.83
N VAL A 33 -1.45 25.30 25.46
CA VAL A 33 -1.27 26.40 26.42
C VAL A 33 -2.56 26.67 27.19
N ASP A 34 -3.71 26.73 26.51
CA ASP A 34 -5.03 26.92 27.12
C ASP A 34 -5.39 25.75 28.06
N ASP A 35 -5.07 24.50 27.68
CA ASP A 35 -5.26 23.32 28.51
C ASP A 35 -4.40 23.40 29.79
N ALA A 36 -3.13 23.80 29.66
CA ALA A 36 -2.22 23.98 30.79
C ALA A 36 -2.68 25.10 31.74
N GLU A 37 -3.11 26.24 31.19
CA GLU A 37 -3.66 27.36 31.97
C GLU A 37 -4.93 26.95 32.72
N THR A 38 -5.81 26.17 32.08
CA THR A 38 -7.03 25.65 32.70
C THR A 38 -6.74 24.67 33.83
N ILE A 39 -5.75 23.78 33.68
CA ILE A 39 -5.35 22.83 34.73
C ILE A 39 -4.77 23.55 35.95
N LEU A 40 -3.88 24.52 35.70
CA LEU A 40 -3.25 25.33 36.74
C LEU A 40 -4.27 26.20 37.49
N ALA A 41 -5.23 26.79 36.78
CA ALA A 41 -6.31 27.57 37.39
C ALA A 41 -7.20 26.73 38.31
N ASN A 42 -7.45 25.47 37.94
CA ASN A 42 -8.28 24.55 38.74
C ASN A 42 -7.52 23.84 39.87
N ASN A 43 -6.17 23.84 39.84
CA ASN A 43 -5.33 23.16 40.82
C ASN A 43 -4.18 24.08 41.29
N PRO A 44 -4.50 25.15 42.05
CA PRO A 44 -3.49 26.08 42.54
C PRO A 44 -2.51 25.35 43.47
N GLY A 45 -1.22 25.38 43.13
CA GLY A 45 -0.14 24.72 43.89
C GLY A 45 0.40 23.42 43.27
N MET A 46 -0.12 23.00 42.10
CA MET A 46 0.41 21.87 41.33
C MET A 46 1.88 22.11 40.94
N SER A 47 2.73 21.12 41.16
CA SER A 47 4.12 21.14 40.70
C SER A 47 4.23 20.98 39.18
N ILE A 48 5.37 21.36 38.60
CA ILE A 48 5.62 21.20 37.16
C ILE A 48 5.57 19.71 36.75
N ASP A 49 6.04 18.80 37.62
CA ASP A 49 6.02 17.37 37.34
C ASP A 49 4.59 16.80 37.32
N GLU A 50 3.74 17.25 38.24
CA GLU A 50 2.31 16.89 38.24
C GLU A 50 1.58 17.46 37.03
N LEU A 51 1.86 18.71 36.64
CA LEU A 51 1.31 19.32 35.43
C LEU A 51 1.70 18.53 34.18
N ASN A 52 2.97 18.17 34.05
CA ASN A 52 3.45 17.35 32.94
C ASN A 52 2.76 15.99 32.89
N ALA A 53 2.57 15.33 34.04
CA ALA A 53 1.88 14.05 34.11
C ALA A 53 0.39 14.15 33.70
N VAL A 54 -0.30 15.21 34.11
CA VAL A 54 -1.70 15.47 33.72
C VAL A 54 -1.80 15.75 32.22
N LEU A 55 -0.92 16.60 31.67
CA LEU A 55 -0.89 16.90 30.24
C LEU A 55 -0.59 15.65 29.40
N GLN A 56 0.38 14.83 29.82
CA GLN A 56 0.67 13.55 29.15
C GLN A 56 -0.54 12.62 29.16
N ARG A 57 -1.25 12.52 30.28
CA ARG A 57 -2.47 11.71 30.38
C ARG A 57 -3.58 12.22 29.46
N GLN A 58 -3.81 13.53 29.40
CA GLN A 58 -4.80 14.12 28.48
C GLN A 58 -4.46 13.87 27.01
N VAL A 59 -3.19 14.02 26.63
CA VAL A 59 -2.73 13.70 25.27
C VAL A 59 -2.95 12.21 24.97
N GLN A 60 -2.63 11.33 25.92
CA GLN A 60 -2.86 9.89 25.79
C GLN A 60 -4.36 9.57 25.65
N ASP A 61 -5.21 10.15 26.48
CA ASP A 61 -6.65 9.93 26.44
C ASP A 61 -7.23 10.41 25.09
N ARG A 62 -6.82 11.59 24.61
CA ARG A 62 -7.21 12.11 23.29
C ARG A 62 -6.74 11.22 22.14
N ASN A 63 -5.50 10.74 22.19
CA ASN A 63 -4.94 9.86 21.15
C ASN A 63 -5.58 8.46 21.13
N ASN A 64 -6.30 8.08 22.19
CA ASN A 64 -7.05 6.83 22.28
C ASN A 64 -8.57 7.01 22.12
N GLN A 65 -9.03 8.20 21.75
CA GLN A 65 -10.43 8.42 21.36
C GLN A 65 -10.62 8.21 19.85
N PRO A 66 -11.75 7.61 19.43
CA PRO A 66 -12.15 7.53 18.03
C PRO A 66 -12.12 8.90 17.35
N HIS A 67 -11.48 8.98 16.18
CA HIS A 67 -11.42 10.22 15.41
C HIS A 67 -12.25 10.12 14.12
N PRO A 68 -13.18 11.06 13.85
CA PRO A 68 -14.05 10.98 12.67
C PRO A 68 -13.27 11.01 11.35
N ASP A 69 -12.21 11.82 11.26
CA ASP A 69 -11.36 11.88 10.07
C ASP A 69 -10.58 10.58 9.81
N PHE A 70 -10.45 9.71 10.82
CA PHE A 70 -9.87 8.38 10.70
C PHE A 70 -10.96 7.29 10.65
N CYS A 71 -12.17 7.66 10.27
CA CYS A 71 -13.32 6.76 10.17
C CYS A 71 -13.60 6.00 11.48
N GLY A 72 -13.29 6.59 12.64
CA GLY A 72 -13.55 6.01 13.95
C GLY A 72 -12.39 5.24 14.57
N VAL A 73 -11.25 5.03 13.89
CA VAL A 73 -10.04 4.56 14.58
C VAL A 73 -9.37 5.69 15.37
N THR A 74 -8.59 5.34 16.38
CA THR A 74 -7.89 6.32 17.21
C THR A 74 -6.59 6.80 16.56
N PRO A 75 -6.10 8.01 16.88
CA PRO A 75 -4.77 8.46 16.45
C PRO A 75 -3.64 7.48 16.80
N THR A 76 -3.71 6.79 17.94
CA THR A 76 -2.75 5.74 18.32
C THR A 76 -2.80 4.55 17.36
N GLN A 77 -3.99 4.07 17.00
CA GLN A 77 -4.15 2.99 16.02
C GLN A 77 -3.62 3.40 14.66
N MET A 78 -3.98 4.61 14.21
CA MET A 78 -3.51 5.14 12.93
C MET A 78 -1.98 5.27 12.89
N THR A 79 -1.36 5.78 13.95
CA THR A 79 0.11 5.92 14.03
C THR A 79 0.81 4.58 13.87
N ASN A 80 0.29 3.51 14.47
CA ASN A 80 0.84 2.16 14.28
C ASN A 80 0.69 1.72 12.82
N TRP A 81 -0.48 1.89 12.22
CA TRP A 81 -0.74 1.48 10.84
C TRP A 81 0.12 2.20 9.81
N LEU A 82 0.49 3.47 10.06
CA LEU A 82 1.33 4.25 9.16
C LEU A 82 2.83 3.92 9.27
N TYR A 83 3.32 3.58 10.47
CA TYR A 83 4.75 3.61 10.75
C TYR A 83 5.33 2.34 11.36
N ALA A 84 4.50 1.41 11.86
CA ALA A 84 5.00 0.18 12.45
C ALA A 84 5.61 -0.74 11.36
N PRO A 85 6.73 -1.41 11.66
CA PRO A 85 7.21 -2.52 10.85
C PRO A 85 6.13 -3.58 10.64
N PHE A 86 6.22 -4.33 9.53
CA PHE A 86 5.22 -5.33 9.13
C PHE A 86 4.90 -6.37 10.21
N ASP A 87 5.89 -6.79 11.00
CA ASP A 87 5.77 -7.76 12.09
C ASP A 87 5.32 -7.15 13.42
N GLN A 88 5.14 -5.82 13.47
CA GLN A 88 4.73 -5.04 14.65
C GLN A 88 3.39 -4.32 14.44
N LEU A 89 2.71 -4.60 13.32
CA LEU A 89 1.36 -4.11 13.08
C LEU A 89 0.40 -4.65 14.13
N GLN A 90 -0.37 -3.75 14.71
CA GLN A 90 -1.39 -4.04 15.72
C GLN A 90 -2.78 -3.85 15.12
N TRP A 91 -3.78 -4.47 15.74
CA TRP A 91 -5.18 -4.47 15.29
C TRP A 91 -5.43 -5.06 13.90
N VAL A 92 -4.43 -5.70 13.30
CA VAL A 92 -4.56 -6.51 12.10
C VAL A 92 -3.74 -7.79 12.26
N THR A 93 -4.37 -8.93 12.06
CA THR A 93 -3.66 -10.21 11.92
C THR A 93 -3.41 -10.47 10.44
N ILE A 94 -2.14 -10.65 10.10
CA ILE A 94 -1.72 -11.05 8.76
C ILE A 94 -1.37 -12.54 8.78
N THR A 95 -2.12 -13.36 8.06
CA THR A 95 -1.97 -14.82 7.99
C THR A 95 -1.53 -15.23 6.59
N THR A 96 -0.77 -16.32 6.49
CA THR A 96 -0.53 -16.97 5.18
C THR A 96 -1.72 -17.89 4.89
N PRO A 97 -2.50 -17.64 3.82
CA PRO A 97 -3.59 -18.53 3.43
C PRO A 97 -3.09 -19.95 3.13
N ALA A 98 -3.92 -20.96 3.45
CA ALA A 98 -3.59 -22.35 3.20
C ALA A 98 -3.53 -22.69 1.69
N ASP A 99 -4.41 -22.07 0.90
CA ASP A 99 -4.37 -22.15 -0.55
C ASP A 99 -3.95 -20.82 -1.16
N LEU A 100 -2.88 -20.84 -1.96
CA LEU A 100 -2.34 -19.70 -2.67
C LEU A 100 -2.59 -19.80 -4.19
N SER A 101 -3.39 -20.77 -4.63
CA SER A 101 -3.68 -21.05 -6.04
C SER A 101 -4.28 -19.85 -6.78
N ALA A 102 -5.11 -19.08 -6.09
CA ALA A 102 -5.76 -17.89 -6.63
C ALA A 102 -4.87 -16.63 -6.67
N SER A 103 -3.66 -16.67 -6.10
CA SER A 103 -2.76 -15.51 -6.05
C SER A 103 -1.79 -15.50 -7.24
N PRO A 104 -1.89 -14.54 -8.19
CA PRO A 104 -0.98 -14.47 -9.33
C PRO A 104 0.49 -14.38 -8.91
N VAL A 105 0.81 -13.48 -7.97
CA VAL A 105 2.17 -13.33 -7.41
C VAL A 105 2.72 -14.64 -6.88
N MET A 106 1.93 -15.39 -6.10
CA MET A 106 2.43 -16.64 -5.51
C MET A 106 2.55 -17.76 -6.54
N ARG A 107 1.68 -17.80 -7.55
CA ARG A 107 1.74 -18.78 -8.64
C ARG A 107 2.93 -18.53 -9.57
N TYR A 108 3.17 -17.27 -9.91
CA TYR A 108 4.37 -16.90 -10.67
C TYR A 108 5.65 -17.19 -9.89
N LEU A 109 5.67 -16.96 -8.57
CA LEU A 109 6.80 -17.34 -7.72
C LEU A 109 7.02 -18.85 -7.71
N ALA A 110 5.96 -19.64 -7.51
CA ALA A 110 6.04 -21.10 -7.54
C ALA A 110 6.64 -21.59 -8.86
N LEU A 111 6.15 -21.09 -10.00
CA LEU A 111 6.68 -21.43 -11.33
C LEU A 111 8.19 -21.11 -11.45
N MET A 112 8.63 -19.96 -10.95
CA MET A 112 10.06 -19.59 -10.94
C MET A 112 10.90 -20.52 -10.06
N LEU A 113 10.41 -20.87 -8.87
CA LEU A 113 11.10 -21.74 -7.93
C LEU A 113 11.16 -23.17 -8.47
N GLU A 114 10.07 -23.73 -8.98
CA GLU A 114 10.04 -25.06 -9.62
C GLU A 114 11.03 -25.14 -10.77
N HIS A 115 11.02 -24.14 -11.66
CA HIS A 115 11.95 -24.08 -12.79
C HIS A 115 13.41 -24.02 -12.33
N ALA A 116 13.71 -23.28 -11.27
CA ALA A 116 15.04 -23.21 -10.69
C ALA A 116 15.45 -24.53 -10.02
N MET A 117 14.58 -25.11 -9.20
CA MET A 117 14.85 -26.34 -8.45
C MET A 117 15.07 -27.54 -9.37
N ALA A 118 14.32 -27.63 -10.47
CA ALA A 118 14.54 -28.62 -11.54
C ALA A 118 15.93 -28.51 -12.21
N GLN A 119 16.62 -27.37 -12.04
CA GLN A 119 17.94 -27.08 -12.62
C GLN A 119 19.02 -26.85 -11.55
N GLY A 120 18.88 -27.49 -10.39
CA GLY A 120 19.88 -27.40 -9.31
C GLY A 120 19.84 -26.08 -8.54
N GLY A 121 18.70 -25.39 -8.55
CA GLY A 121 18.44 -24.15 -7.82
C GLY A 121 18.78 -22.86 -8.58
N ALA A 122 18.97 -22.91 -9.90
CA ALA A 122 19.25 -21.73 -10.71
C ALA A 122 18.82 -21.89 -12.17
N PHE A 123 18.46 -20.79 -12.84
CA PHE A 123 18.11 -20.77 -14.27
C PHE A 123 18.73 -19.56 -14.98
N LYS A 124 18.88 -19.66 -16.31
CA LYS A 124 19.49 -18.60 -17.13
C LYS A 124 18.53 -17.40 -17.24
N ALA A 125 19.04 -16.18 -17.13
CA ALA A 125 18.30 -14.97 -17.48
C ALA A 125 18.59 -14.58 -18.94
N THR A 126 17.76 -13.71 -19.54
CA THR A 126 18.09 -13.10 -20.83
C THR A 126 19.29 -12.16 -20.71
N SER A 127 19.79 -11.63 -21.82
CA SER A 127 20.86 -10.62 -21.81
C SER A 127 20.49 -9.34 -21.05
N LYS A 128 19.22 -8.92 -21.10
CA LYS A 128 18.69 -7.82 -20.29
C LYS A 128 18.47 -8.19 -18.82
N GLY A 129 18.62 -9.48 -18.51
CA GLY A 129 18.37 -10.05 -17.20
C GLY A 129 16.90 -10.32 -16.91
N ASN A 130 16.08 -10.46 -17.95
CA ASN A 130 14.69 -10.88 -17.82
C ASN A 130 14.58 -12.41 -17.67
N LEU A 131 13.39 -12.90 -17.33
CA LEU A 131 12.98 -14.29 -17.33
C LEU A 131 13.00 -14.85 -18.78
N PRO A 132 13.40 -16.12 -18.97
CA PRO A 132 13.35 -16.76 -20.29
C PRO A 132 11.94 -16.82 -20.87
N ALA A 133 11.83 -16.68 -22.20
CA ALA A 133 10.54 -16.73 -22.91
C ALA A 133 9.71 -17.98 -22.62
N LYS A 134 10.36 -19.13 -22.37
CA LYS A 134 9.68 -20.36 -21.97
C LYS A 134 8.91 -20.18 -20.64
N LEU A 135 9.55 -19.59 -19.64
CA LEU A 135 8.94 -19.35 -18.33
C LEU A 135 7.84 -18.30 -18.44
N VAL A 136 8.07 -17.23 -19.21
CA VAL A 136 7.04 -16.22 -19.49
C VAL A 136 5.80 -16.83 -20.15
N LYS A 137 5.99 -17.70 -21.15
CA LYS A 137 4.88 -18.42 -21.80
C LYS A 137 4.09 -19.26 -20.79
N GLN A 138 4.78 -20.04 -19.96
CA GLN A 138 4.14 -20.85 -18.91
C GLN A 138 3.38 -19.98 -17.91
N ALA A 139 3.92 -18.81 -17.53
CA ALA A 139 3.21 -17.87 -16.65
C ALA A 139 1.95 -17.30 -17.30
N SER A 140 2.01 -16.95 -18.60
CA SER A 140 0.85 -16.43 -19.34
C SER A 140 -0.28 -17.46 -19.46
N GLU A 141 0.06 -18.75 -19.50
CA GLU A 141 -0.91 -19.84 -19.53
C GLU A 141 -1.69 -20.00 -18.21
N LEU A 142 -1.21 -19.41 -17.10
CA LEU A 142 -1.91 -19.43 -15.81
C LEU A 142 -3.04 -18.40 -15.70
N LEU A 143 -3.12 -17.42 -16.60
CA LEU A 143 -4.11 -16.34 -16.53
C LEU A 143 -5.57 -16.83 -16.32
N PRO A 144 -6.06 -17.87 -17.01
CA PRO A 144 -7.42 -18.38 -16.80
C PRO A 144 -7.70 -18.91 -15.38
N GLU A 145 -6.67 -19.20 -14.58
CA GLU A 145 -6.81 -19.63 -13.19
C GLU A 145 -7.18 -18.47 -12.24
N PHE A 146 -7.01 -17.21 -12.66
CA PHE A 146 -7.18 -16.04 -11.81
C PHE A 146 -8.52 -15.34 -12.06
N SER A 147 -9.14 -14.83 -10.99
CA SER A 147 -10.40 -14.07 -11.06
C SER A 147 -10.30 -12.85 -11.99
N VAL A 148 -9.12 -12.23 -12.11
CA VAL A 148 -8.88 -11.08 -13.01
C VAL A 148 -9.07 -11.42 -14.50
N SER A 149 -9.01 -12.70 -14.89
CA SER A 149 -9.24 -13.15 -16.28
C SER A 149 -10.63 -12.78 -16.82
N GLN A 150 -11.59 -12.51 -15.92
CA GLN A 150 -12.89 -11.95 -16.28
C GLN A 150 -12.77 -10.71 -17.16
N PHE A 151 -11.79 -9.84 -16.84
CA PHE A 151 -11.55 -8.55 -17.49
C PHE A 151 -10.26 -8.54 -18.33
N GLN A 152 -9.29 -9.36 -17.97
CA GLN A 152 -7.97 -9.44 -18.59
C GLN A 152 -7.95 -10.49 -19.71
N ARG A 153 -8.48 -10.16 -20.90
CA ARG A 153 -8.63 -11.14 -22.00
C ARG A 153 -7.65 -10.98 -23.15
N ASN A 154 -7.07 -9.79 -23.33
CA ASN A 154 -6.18 -9.49 -24.45
C ASN A 154 -4.73 -9.37 -23.97
N ILE A 155 -3.90 -10.32 -24.39
CA ILE A 155 -2.48 -10.43 -23.99
C ILE A 155 -1.70 -9.14 -24.29
N SER A 156 -2.01 -8.43 -25.37
CA SER A 156 -1.23 -7.26 -25.79
C SER A 156 -1.33 -6.06 -24.83
N ILE A 157 -2.35 -6.03 -23.98
CA ILE A 157 -2.61 -4.96 -23.00
C ILE A 157 -2.81 -5.54 -21.58
N SER A 158 -2.47 -6.80 -21.35
CA SER A 158 -2.72 -7.45 -20.08
C SER A 158 -1.58 -7.21 -19.10
N GLU A 159 -1.93 -6.92 -17.84
CA GLU A 159 -0.95 -6.90 -16.75
C GLU A 159 -0.52 -8.34 -16.34
N PHE A 160 -1.30 -9.36 -16.74
CA PHE A 160 -1.24 -10.74 -16.23
C PHE A 160 -0.87 -11.78 -17.30
N ALA A 161 -0.55 -11.36 -18.52
CA ALA A 161 0.00 -12.22 -19.57
C ALA A 161 0.81 -11.40 -20.56
N GLY A 162 1.86 -11.98 -21.14
CA GLY A 162 2.69 -11.31 -22.12
C GLY A 162 3.57 -12.24 -22.95
N PHE A 163 4.14 -11.71 -24.03
CA PHE A 163 5.07 -12.44 -24.91
C PHE A 163 6.50 -12.51 -24.36
N ASN A 164 6.85 -11.56 -23.48
CA ASN A 164 8.12 -11.47 -22.77
C ASN A 164 7.89 -10.73 -21.44
N GLU A 165 8.88 -10.71 -20.55
CA GLU A 165 8.72 -10.09 -19.23
C GLU A 165 8.51 -8.56 -19.29
N ASP A 166 9.10 -7.85 -20.26
CA ASP A 166 8.91 -6.40 -20.43
C ASP A 166 7.44 -6.04 -20.76
N LYS A 167 6.63 -7.03 -21.13
CA LYS A 167 5.21 -6.91 -21.46
C LYS A 167 4.32 -7.71 -20.49
N PHE A 168 4.81 -8.01 -19.29
CA PHE A 168 4.11 -8.80 -18.30
C PHE A 168 4.37 -8.27 -16.89
N ASN A 169 3.66 -7.19 -16.54
CA ASN A 169 3.88 -6.42 -15.32
C ASN A 169 3.75 -7.25 -14.04
N ALA A 170 2.73 -8.09 -13.88
CA ALA A 170 2.55 -8.89 -12.67
C ALA A 170 3.66 -9.94 -12.48
N LEU A 171 4.16 -10.53 -13.57
CA LEU A 171 5.30 -11.46 -13.53
C LEU A 171 6.60 -10.73 -13.18
N HIS A 172 6.84 -9.57 -13.81
CA HIS A 172 8.00 -8.73 -13.53
C HIS A 172 8.02 -8.28 -12.08
N TYR A 173 6.90 -7.76 -11.59
CA TYR A 173 6.65 -7.40 -10.20
C TYR A 173 7.01 -8.55 -9.26
N THR A 174 6.54 -9.77 -9.56
CA THR A 174 6.82 -10.96 -8.74
C THR A 174 8.32 -11.25 -8.67
N ARG A 175 9.04 -11.20 -9.79
CA ARG A 175 10.50 -11.42 -9.79
C ARG A 175 11.21 -10.37 -8.96
N VAL A 176 10.85 -9.09 -9.12
CA VAL A 176 11.45 -7.99 -8.35
C VAL A 176 11.20 -8.17 -6.85
N LEU A 177 9.98 -8.53 -6.45
CA LEU A 177 9.69 -8.86 -5.05
C LEU A 177 10.52 -10.04 -4.54
N ALA A 178 10.71 -11.09 -5.36
CA ALA A 178 11.53 -12.25 -4.99
C ALA A 178 13.00 -11.87 -4.78
N GLU A 179 13.51 -10.88 -5.50
CA GLU A 179 14.85 -10.31 -5.28
C GLU A 179 14.90 -9.45 -4.00
N ILE A 180 13.94 -8.55 -3.81
CA ILE A 180 13.86 -7.65 -2.64
C ILE A 180 13.70 -8.45 -1.33
N SER A 181 12.89 -9.50 -1.35
CA SER A 181 12.71 -10.44 -0.23
C SER A 181 13.92 -11.37 -0.05
N GLY A 182 14.87 -11.35 -0.98
CA GLY A 182 16.10 -12.13 -0.89
C GLY A 182 15.90 -13.63 -1.13
N ILE A 183 14.83 -14.04 -1.80
CA ILE A 183 14.56 -15.43 -2.19
C ILE A 183 15.49 -15.81 -3.34
N ILE A 184 15.54 -14.95 -4.37
CA ILE A 184 16.42 -15.11 -5.52
C ILE A 184 17.44 -13.98 -5.60
N TYR A 185 18.51 -14.19 -6.36
CA TYR A 185 19.46 -13.15 -6.74
C TYR A 185 20.03 -13.42 -8.13
N ARG A 186 20.44 -12.36 -8.82
CA ARG A 186 21.08 -12.48 -10.13
C ARG A 186 22.60 -12.49 -10.01
N ARG A 187 23.26 -13.49 -10.60
CA ARG A 187 24.73 -13.54 -10.71
C ARG A 187 25.15 -14.25 -11.99
N SER A 188 26.09 -13.65 -12.72
CA SER A 188 26.66 -14.21 -13.95
C SER A 188 25.60 -14.59 -14.98
N GLY A 189 24.62 -13.71 -15.22
CA GLY A 189 23.55 -13.93 -16.21
C GLY A 189 22.53 -15.00 -15.83
N ARG A 190 22.48 -15.41 -14.56
CA ARG A 190 21.54 -16.41 -14.04
C ARG A 190 20.82 -15.91 -12.80
N TYR A 191 19.59 -16.36 -12.63
CA TYR A 191 18.86 -16.29 -11.37
C TYR A 191 19.16 -17.51 -10.52
N HIS A 192 19.50 -17.28 -9.26
CA HIS A 192 19.80 -18.32 -8.27
C HIS A 192 18.83 -18.18 -7.10
N VAL A 193 18.26 -19.30 -6.66
CA VAL A 193 17.51 -19.37 -5.40
C VAL A 193 18.53 -19.51 -4.27
N LYS A 194 18.46 -18.68 -3.22
CA LYS A 194 19.39 -18.80 -2.09
C LYS A 194 19.25 -20.16 -1.42
N LYS A 195 20.34 -20.72 -0.87
CA LYS A 195 20.31 -22.04 -0.22
C LYS A 195 19.31 -22.14 0.93
N ALA A 196 19.18 -21.08 1.73
CA ALA A 196 18.15 -21.00 2.77
C ALA A 196 16.72 -21.08 2.17
N ALA A 197 16.47 -20.35 1.08
CA ALA A 197 15.18 -20.39 0.37
C ALA A 197 14.93 -21.76 -0.29
N GLN A 198 15.95 -22.43 -0.85
CA GLN A 198 15.80 -23.79 -1.37
C GLN A 198 15.31 -24.76 -0.28
N LYS A 199 15.89 -24.68 0.92
CA LYS A 199 15.46 -25.49 2.07
C LYS A 199 14.04 -25.15 2.52
N GLN A 200 13.73 -23.86 2.70
CA GLN A 200 12.38 -23.41 3.05
C GLN A 200 11.33 -23.89 2.04
N TYR A 201 11.65 -23.83 0.75
CA TYR A 201 10.76 -24.30 -0.31
C TYR A 201 10.54 -25.82 -0.26
N GLN A 202 11.57 -26.61 0.04
CA GLN A 202 11.43 -28.06 0.19
C GLN A 202 10.61 -28.44 1.42
N ASP A 203 10.73 -27.69 2.51
CA ASP A 203 10.06 -27.98 3.78
C ASP A 203 8.59 -27.53 3.79
N MET A 204 8.29 -26.36 3.23
CA MET A 204 6.99 -25.67 3.36
C MET A 204 6.35 -25.27 2.04
N GLY A 205 6.98 -25.58 0.90
CA GLY A 205 6.54 -25.11 -0.41
C GLY A 205 6.59 -23.59 -0.55
N VAL A 206 5.77 -23.06 -1.46
CA VAL A 206 5.73 -21.61 -1.75
C VAL A 206 5.17 -20.77 -0.59
N GLN A 207 4.42 -21.40 0.33
CA GLN A 207 3.79 -20.72 1.48
C GLN A 207 4.82 -20.02 2.39
N ALA A 208 6.04 -20.57 2.50
CA ALA A 208 7.12 -19.96 3.28
C ALA A 208 7.44 -18.52 2.85
N PHE A 209 7.13 -18.16 1.61
CA PHE A 209 7.51 -16.89 1.02
C PHE A 209 6.39 -15.86 0.98
N PHE A 210 5.16 -16.22 1.36
CA PHE A 210 4.01 -15.31 1.30
C PHE A 210 4.24 -14.04 2.13
N LYS A 211 4.47 -14.16 3.44
CA LYS A 211 4.72 -13.01 4.32
C LYS A 211 5.99 -12.23 3.95
N PRO A 212 7.16 -12.86 3.67
CA PRO A 212 8.34 -12.14 3.21
C PRO A 212 8.11 -11.32 1.94
N MET A 213 7.37 -11.87 0.96
CA MET A 213 7.02 -11.17 -0.27
C MET A 213 6.04 -10.02 -0.01
N LEU A 214 5.07 -10.22 0.88
CA LEU A 214 4.06 -9.21 1.22
C LEU A 214 4.70 -8.03 1.98
N ALA A 215 5.58 -8.32 2.93
CA ALA A 215 6.38 -7.31 3.63
C ALA A 215 7.31 -6.54 2.67
N ALA A 216 7.88 -7.22 1.67
CA ALA A 216 8.65 -6.55 0.62
C ALA A 216 7.76 -5.64 -0.25
N ALA A 217 6.55 -6.08 -0.59
CA ALA A 217 5.59 -5.31 -1.38
C ALA A 217 5.16 -4.02 -0.67
N THR A 218 4.86 -4.08 0.63
CA THR A 218 4.35 -2.92 1.37
C THR A 218 5.45 -2.03 1.96
N GLY A 219 6.64 -2.57 2.24
CA GLY A 219 7.70 -1.82 2.91
C GLY A 219 8.92 -1.42 2.06
N LYS A 220 9.17 -2.09 0.91
CA LYS A 220 10.44 -1.93 0.17
C LYS A 220 10.26 -1.67 -1.33
N TYR A 221 9.32 -2.36 -1.97
CA TYR A 221 9.04 -2.19 -3.38
C TYR A 221 8.55 -0.76 -3.66
N ASN A 222 9.08 -0.11 -4.70
CA ASN A 222 8.60 1.20 -5.13
C ASN A 222 7.31 1.01 -5.93
N TRP A 223 6.17 1.47 -5.40
CA TRP A 223 4.88 1.33 -6.07
C TRP A 223 4.78 2.13 -7.38
N ALA A 224 5.62 3.14 -7.58
CA ALA A 224 5.73 3.89 -8.83
C ALA A 224 6.47 3.15 -9.95
N TYR A 225 7.15 2.04 -9.64
CA TYR A 225 8.15 1.43 -10.54
C TYR A 225 7.62 1.02 -11.93
N LEU A 226 6.33 0.70 -12.03
CA LEU A 226 5.69 0.25 -13.27
C LEU A 226 4.78 1.31 -13.91
N ASP A 227 4.65 2.50 -13.32
CA ASP A 227 3.93 3.60 -13.93
C ASP A 227 4.87 4.64 -14.53
N SER A 228 4.27 5.53 -15.31
CA SER A 228 4.95 6.65 -15.95
C SER A 228 4.45 7.98 -15.36
N PHE A 229 3.90 7.95 -14.13
CA PHE A 229 3.53 9.18 -13.45
C PHE A 229 4.79 9.94 -13.05
N GLU A 230 4.78 11.25 -13.26
CA GLU A 230 5.93 12.12 -12.94
C GLU A 230 6.01 12.46 -11.44
N TYR A 231 4.95 12.12 -10.68
CA TYR A 231 4.81 12.51 -9.27
C TYR A 231 5.24 11.40 -8.31
N ASP A 232 6.09 11.79 -7.35
CA ASP A 232 6.64 10.89 -6.34
C ASP A 232 5.80 10.92 -5.05
N VAL A 233 4.60 10.32 -5.13
CA VAL A 233 3.70 10.14 -3.98
C VAL A 233 3.76 8.70 -3.48
N ASP A 234 4.26 8.52 -2.25
CA ASP A 234 4.38 7.21 -1.63
C ASP A 234 3.10 6.80 -0.88
N LEU A 235 2.19 6.16 -1.61
CA LEU A 235 0.95 5.61 -1.05
C LEU A 235 1.15 4.42 -0.11
N ARG A 236 2.36 3.83 -0.04
CA ARG A 236 2.62 2.69 0.83
C ARG A 236 2.36 3.04 2.28
N THR A 237 2.65 4.28 2.71
CA THR A 237 2.40 4.74 4.08
C THR A 237 0.96 4.48 4.55
N PHE A 238 -0.02 4.54 3.65
CA PHE A 238 -1.44 4.43 3.99
C PHE A 238 -2.03 3.03 3.76
N TRP A 239 -1.21 2.03 3.39
CA TRP A 239 -1.71 0.78 2.84
C TRP A 239 -2.66 0.02 3.79
N VAL A 240 -2.39 0.00 5.10
CA VAL A 240 -3.23 -0.69 6.09
C VAL A 240 -4.59 -0.02 6.22
N PHE A 241 -4.62 1.31 6.28
CA PHE A 241 -5.85 2.08 6.30
C PHE A 241 -6.66 1.84 5.02
N MET A 242 -6.02 1.97 3.85
CA MET A 242 -6.71 1.76 2.57
C MET A 242 -7.25 0.33 2.43
N LEU A 243 -6.51 -0.66 2.94
CA LEU A 243 -6.92 -2.07 2.94
C LEU A 243 -8.13 -2.32 3.85
N TRP A 244 -8.12 -1.76 5.05
CA TRP A 244 -9.24 -1.84 5.97
C TRP A 244 -10.52 -1.26 5.35
N ARG A 245 -10.42 -0.06 4.74
CA ARG A 245 -11.54 0.63 4.12
C ARG A 245 -12.11 -0.15 2.93
N ILE A 246 -11.25 -0.58 1.99
CA ILE A 246 -11.73 -1.32 0.81
C ILE A 246 -12.33 -2.68 1.19
N GLN A 247 -11.84 -3.33 2.25
CA GLN A 247 -12.44 -4.54 2.79
C GLN A 247 -13.83 -4.28 3.42
N ALA A 248 -14.04 -3.10 4.00
CA ALA A 248 -15.29 -2.76 4.67
C ALA A 248 -16.43 -2.38 3.72
N HIS A 249 -16.16 -1.59 2.67
CA HIS A 249 -17.21 -1.02 1.82
C HIS A 249 -16.98 -1.16 0.31
N HIS A 250 -15.84 -1.71 -0.14
CA HIS A 250 -15.57 -2.07 -1.54
C HIS A 250 -15.54 -0.92 -2.57
N SER A 251 -15.83 0.32 -2.17
CA SER A 251 -15.85 1.48 -3.07
C SER A 251 -14.48 2.18 -3.12
N VAL A 252 -13.90 2.28 -4.32
CA VAL A 252 -12.62 2.98 -4.55
C VAL A 252 -12.81 4.49 -4.42
N ASP A 253 -13.96 5.01 -4.84
CA ASP A 253 -14.29 6.43 -4.73
C ASP A 253 -14.39 6.87 -3.27
N GLN A 254 -15.13 6.10 -2.46
CA GLN A 254 -15.24 6.35 -1.02
C GLN A 254 -13.89 6.24 -0.33
N LEU A 255 -13.10 5.21 -0.66
CA LEU A 255 -11.75 5.03 -0.13
C LEU A 255 -10.88 6.28 -0.41
N THR A 256 -10.93 6.80 -1.64
CA THR A 256 -10.16 7.98 -2.04
C THR A 256 -10.55 9.20 -1.22
N GLN A 257 -11.86 9.42 -1.01
CA GLN A 257 -12.34 10.52 -0.16
C GLN A 257 -11.87 10.36 1.29
N GLU A 258 -11.93 9.15 1.84
CA GLU A 258 -11.49 8.88 3.20
C GLU A 258 -9.98 9.08 3.37
N VAL A 259 -9.16 8.73 2.37
CA VAL A 259 -7.72 9.05 2.35
C VAL A 259 -7.49 10.56 2.33
N MET A 260 -8.24 11.31 1.52
CA MET A 260 -8.12 12.77 1.47
C MET A 260 -8.50 13.45 2.80
N VAL A 261 -9.53 12.94 3.47
CA VAL A 261 -9.96 13.45 4.78
C VAL A 261 -8.95 13.09 5.87
N ALA A 262 -8.49 11.84 5.91
CA ALA A 262 -7.52 11.38 6.91
C ALA A 262 -6.14 12.02 6.72
N PHE A 263 -5.71 12.24 5.48
CA PHE A 263 -4.35 12.65 5.12
C PHE A 263 -4.35 13.79 4.09
N PRO A 264 -4.94 14.96 4.39
CA PRO A 264 -5.09 16.06 3.44
C PRO A 264 -3.74 16.57 2.91
N ASP A 265 -2.67 16.34 3.66
CA ASP A 265 -1.31 16.70 3.29
C ASP A 265 -0.76 15.92 2.08
N VAL A 266 -1.34 14.77 1.74
CA VAL A 266 -0.94 14.00 0.54
C VAL A 266 -1.19 14.80 -0.74
N LEU A 267 -2.23 15.65 -0.77
CA LEU A 267 -2.59 16.45 -1.93
C LEU A 267 -1.54 17.52 -2.26
N LYS A 268 -0.70 17.86 -1.29
CA LYS A 268 0.37 18.87 -1.43
C LYS A 268 1.53 18.37 -2.27
N ALA A 269 1.62 17.05 -2.48
CA ALA A 269 2.68 16.43 -3.26
C ALA A 269 2.42 16.47 -4.77
N PHE A 270 1.20 16.84 -5.19
CA PHE A 270 0.85 17.00 -6.60
C PHE A 270 1.08 18.43 -7.08
N PRO A 271 1.47 18.64 -8.34
CA PRO A 271 1.52 19.98 -8.91
C PRO A 271 0.12 20.57 -8.98
N THR A 272 0.05 21.89 -8.90
CA THR A 272 -1.13 22.65 -9.30
C THR A 272 -0.92 23.06 -10.76
N ASP A 273 -1.30 22.21 -11.71
CA ASP A 273 -1.33 22.54 -13.13
C ASP A 273 -2.75 22.36 -13.72
N ASP A 274 -2.92 22.79 -14.96
CA ASP A 274 -4.24 22.88 -15.61
C ASP A 274 -4.76 21.53 -16.13
N TYR A 275 -3.98 20.44 -16.02
CA TYR A 275 -4.35 19.17 -16.67
C TYR A 275 -5.35 18.35 -15.84
N ALA A 276 -5.13 18.25 -14.53
CA ALA A 276 -6.02 17.57 -13.61
C ALA A 276 -5.87 18.08 -12.17
N PRO A 277 -6.97 18.16 -11.40
CA PRO A 277 -6.88 18.55 -9.99
C PRO A 277 -6.18 17.46 -9.16
N PRO A 278 -5.46 17.83 -8.06
CA PRO A 278 -4.75 16.88 -7.19
C PRO A 278 -5.59 15.69 -6.72
N GLU A 279 -6.89 15.88 -6.50
CA GLU A 279 -7.84 14.86 -6.09
C GLU A 279 -8.01 13.77 -7.17
N ALA A 280 -8.10 14.17 -8.44
CA ALA A 280 -8.18 13.25 -9.55
C ALA A 280 -6.86 12.49 -9.76
N LEU A 281 -5.73 13.17 -9.56
CA LEU A 281 -4.40 12.54 -9.61
C LEU A 281 -4.23 11.50 -8.51
N LEU A 282 -4.62 11.82 -7.26
CA LEU A 282 -4.60 10.88 -6.14
C LEU A 282 -5.50 9.67 -6.42
N SER A 283 -6.71 9.90 -6.93
CA SER A 283 -7.63 8.83 -7.31
C SER A 283 -6.99 7.87 -8.31
N GLY A 284 -6.32 8.40 -9.34
CA GLY A 284 -5.61 7.60 -10.34
C GLY A 284 -4.43 6.82 -9.75
N LEU A 285 -3.69 7.39 -8.79
CA LEU A 285 -2.62 6.69 -8.10
C LEU A 285 -3.14 5.58 -7.18
N ILE A 286 -4.22 5.80 -6.43
CA ILE A 286 -4.84 4.76 -5.58
C ILE A 286 -5.31 3.61 -6.46
N GLU A 287 -6.01 3.90 -7.55
CA GLU A 287 -6.47 2.87 -8.47
C GLU A 287 -5.29 2.07 -9.05
N THR A 288 -4.32 2.75 -9.66
CA THR A 288 -3.23 2.08 -10.38
C THR A 288 -2.27 1.36 -9.42
N ARG A 289 -1.77 2.06 -8.39
CA ARG A 289 -0.72 1.55 -7.51
C ARG A 289 -1.24 0.63 -6.43
N PHE A 290 -2.40 0.96 -5.83
CA PHE A 290 -2.97 0.18 -4.73
C PHE A 290 -3.93 -0.90 -5.24
N ILE A 291 -4.95 -0.56 -6.03
CA ILE A 291 -5.96 -1.54 -6.46
C ILE A 291 -5.39 -2.52 -7.50
N GLU A 292 -4.92 -2.02 -8.64
CA GLU A 292 -4.50 -2.87 -9.77
C GLU A 292 -3.16 -3.57 -9.49
N ARG A 293 -2.13 -2.81 -9.14
CA ARG A 293 -0.75 -3.33 -9.09
C ARG A 293 -0.31 -3.83 -7.71
N PHE A 294 -1.19 -3.75 -6.72
CA PHE A 294 -1.02 -4.42 -5.45
C PHE A 294 -2.16 -5.41 -5.22
N LEU A 295 -3.39 -4.97 -4.97
CA LEU A 295 -4.46 -5.90 -4.59
C LEU A 295 -4.81 -6.93 -5.68
N GLN A 296 -4.94 -6.55 -6.96
CA GLN A 296 -5.22 -7.53 -8.03
C GLN A 296 -4.00 -8.43 -8.30
N PHE A 297 -2.78 -7.89 -8.28
CA PHE A 297 -1.55 -8.70 -8.48
C PHE A 297 -1.43 -9.81 -7.43
N TRP A 298 -1.84 -9.53 -6.21
CA TRP A 298 -1.85 -10.51 -5.12
C TRP A 298 -3.09 -11.42 -5.13
N GLY A 299 -4.11 -11.11 -5.92
CA GLY A 299 -5.36 -11.87 -5.99
C GLY A 299 -6.34 -11.56 -4.85
N PHE A 300 -6.19 -10.40 -4.20
CA PHE A 300 -7.06 -9.95 -3.11
C PHE A 300 -8.37 -9.35 -3.58
N VAL A 301 -8.37 -8.70 -4.75
CA VAL A 301 -9.58 -8.08 -5.34
C VAL A 301 -9.60 -8.30 -6.85
N THR A 302 -10.77 -8.13 -7.44
CA THR A 302 -10.94 -7.82 -8.87
C THR A 302 -11.71 -6.50 -9.01
N MET A 303 -11.61 -5.87 -10.18
CA MET A 303 -12.30 -4.61 -10.45
C MET A 303 -12.66 -4.57 -11.92
N ASP A 304 -13.86 -4.09 -12.22
CA ASP A 304 -14.29 -3.84 -13.59
C ASP A 304 -13.62 -2.57 -14.11
N PRO A 305 -12.85 -2.63 -15.22
CA PRO A 305 -12.15 -1.46 -15.75
C PRO A 305 -13.09 -0.47 -16.46
N ARG A 306 -14.35 -0.82 -16.68
CA ARG A 306 -15.32 0.06 -17.35
C ARG A 306 -15.59 1.29 -16.49
N ARG A 307 -15.60 2.47 -17.13
CA ARG A 307 -15.95 3.75 -16.51
C ARG A 307 -17.37 4.18 -16.80
N PHE A 308 -17.93 3.68 -17.88
CA PHE A 308 -19.27 4.03 -18.35
C PHE A 308 -20.03 2.79 -18.80
N ILE A 309 -21.33 2.77 -18.55
CA ILE A 309 -22.28 1.81 -19.12
C ILE A 309 -23.43 2.61 -19.71
N ASN A 310 -23.69 2.44 -21.00
CA ASN A 310 -24.73 3.19 -21.73
C ASN A 310 -24.59 4.73 -21.65
N GLY A 311 -23.36 5.24 -21.57
CA GLY A 311 -23.07 6.68 -21.49
C GLY A 311 -23.09 7.25 -20.07
N GLU A 312 -23.54 6.48 -19.08
CA GLU A 312 -23.56 6.90 -17.67
C GLU A 312 -22.30 6.44 -16.94
N PRO A 313 -21.67 7.30 -16.12
CA PRO A 313 -20.53 6.92 -15.30
C PRO A 313 -20.94 5.86 -14.28
N ILE A 314 -20.07 4.88 -14.03
CA ILE A 314 -20.29 3.86 -13.02
C ILE A 314 -19.34 4.03 -11.84
N ALA A 315 -19.81 3.72 -10.65
CA ALA A 315 -19.00 3.72 -9.44
C ALA A 315 -17.94 2.62 -9.49
N LEU A 316 -16.72 2.96 -9.08
CA LEU A 316 -15.60 2.02 -9.07
C LEU A 316 -15.68 1.14 -7.82
N THR A 317 -15.97 -0.14 -8.04
CA THR A 317 -16.13 -1.12 -6.95
C THR A 317 -15.13 -2.25 -7.11
N ALA A 318 -14.36 -2.49 -6.04
CA ALA A 318 -13.45 -3.62 -5.93
C ALA A 318 -14.20 -4.83 -5.37
N GLN A 319 -14.27 -5.92 -6.13
CA GLN A 319 -14.84 -7.18 -5.66
C GLN A 319 -13.79 -7.95 -4.87
N THR A 320 -13.97 -8.04 -3.56
CA THR A 320 -13.06 -8.78 -2.68
C THR A 320 -13.05 -10.27 -3.02
N GLN A 321 -11.87 -10.86 -2.96
CA GLN A 321 -11.66 -12.29 -3.15
C GLN A 321 -11.42 -12.96 -1.79
N PRO A 322 -11.72 -14.26 -1.63
CA PRO A 322 -11.54 -14.97 -0.35
C PRO A 322 -10.13 -14.83 0.23
N LEU A 323 -9.12 -14.71 -0.64
CA LEU A 323 -7.73 -14.56 -0.24
C LEU A 323 -7.49 -13.30 0.63
N LEU A 324 -8.24 -12.21 0.39
CA LEU A 324 -8.11 -10.98 1.18
C LEU A 324 -8.48 -11.24 2.65
N GLU A 325 -9.65 -11.81 2.90
CA GLU A 325 -10.16 -12.06 4.26
C GLU A 325 -9.38 -13.16 4.99
N GLN A 326 -8.88 -14.15 4.24
CA GLN A 326 -7.98 -15.17 4.79
C GLN A 326 -6.61 -14.59 5.17
N THR A 327 -6.17 -13.54 4.49
CA THR A 327 -4.89 -12.89 4.73
C THR A 327 -4.99 -11.85 5.84
N PHE A 328 -6.01 -10.99 5.82
CA PHE A 328 -6.10 -9.82 6.69
C PHE A 328 -7.37 -9.86 7.54
N GLN A 329 -7.19 -9.90 8.85
CA GLN A 329 -8.27 -9.85 9.83
C GLN A 329 -8.07 -8.65 10.74
N PHE A 330 -8.94 -7.66 10.62
CA PHE A 330 -8.90 -6.45 11.43
C PHE A 330 -9.64 -6.66 12.76
N HIS A 331 -9.00 -6.28 13.86
CA HIS A 331 -9.49 -6.42 15.23
C HIS A 331 -9.69 -5.03 15.85
N ILE A 332 -10.53 -4.24 15.20
CA ILE A 332 -10.86 -2.88 15.61
C ILE A 332 -12.32 -2.83 16.06
N ASN A 333 -12.58 -2.08 17.12
CA ASN A 333 -13.94 -1.75 17.54
C ASN A 333 -14.23 -0.36 16.97
N VAL A 334 -14.93 -0.32 15.84
CA VAL A 334 -15.33 0.93 15.15
C VAL A 334 -16.84 1.06 15.16
#